data_AF-A0A7Y5KCI1-F1
#
_entry.id   AF-A0A7Y5KCI1-F1
#
_cell.length_a   1.000
_cell.length_b   1.000
_cell.length_c   1.000
_cell.angle_alpha   90.00
_cell.angle_beta   90.00
_cell.angle_gamma   90.00
#
_symmetry.space_group_name_H-M   'P 1'
#
loop_
_entity.id
_entity.type
_entity.pdbx_description
1 polymer ?
#
loop_
_entity_poly.entity_id
_entity_poly.type
_entity_poly.pdbx_seq_one_letter_code
_entity_poly.pdbx_strand_id
1 'polypeptide(L)'
;MPLCLQYAFVILLLLLGQQNLLFAANFISAHNPHVQYFGRWDLSDSLHPKHSWPGVALYAEFSGTSLGVRMADDGNYYNVYIDGEFHSIFHGNRPEEADYVIAESLQPGRHTFLLTKRNCAQNKIYTFSGLILDEGAELLPPARRARAKKIEFIGDSFTVAEGNEATVLQMPWLETFPVTNIDKGFAPLIAAHFNAQYHITARSGIGMVTDWSGDRTLNMPDRFDRALMDAPEPKWNFQQWL
;
A
#
# COMPACT_ATOMS: atom_id res chain seq x y z
N MET A 1 -39.06 18.72 68.27
CA MET A 1 -37.58 18.73 68.37
C MET A 1 -37.08 17.38 67.86
N PRO A 2 -36.04 17.34 67.01
CA PRO A 2 -36.14 17.32 65.54
C PRO A 2 -35.77 15.94 64.95
N LEU A 3 -36.43 15.47 63.88
CA LEU A 3 -36.04 15.62 62.46
C LEU A 3 -34.62 15.13 62.12
N CYS A 4 -34.53 14.01 61.41
CA CYS A 4 -33.50 13.82 60.40
C CYS A 4 -34.08 12.97 59.23
N LEU A 5 -34.57 13.69 58.21
CA LEU A 5 -34.94 13.15 56.91
C LEU A 5 -33.64 12.96 56.12
N GLN A 6 -33.24 11.72 55.84
CA GLN A 6 -32.16 11.44 54.89
C GLN A 6 -32.75 11.38 53.47
N TYR A 7 -32.41 12.38 52.67
CA TYR A 7 -32.74 12.48 51.25
C TYR A 7 -31.96 11.42 50.47
N ALA A 8 -32.66 10.44 49.88
CA ALA A 8 -32.09 9.55 48.88
C ALA A 8 -32.09 10.28 47.53
N PHE A 9 -30.91 10.72 47.09
CA PHE A 9 -30.68 11.22 45.73
C PHE A 9 -30.59 10.01 44.78
N VAL A 10 -31.62 9.78 43.97
CA VAL A 10 -31.55 8.86 42.83
C VAL A 10 -31.03 9.66 41.64
N ILE A 11 -29.75 9.52 41.32
CA ILE A 11 -29.19 10.01 40.06
C ILE A 11 -29.46 8.95 38.99
N LEU A 12 -30.46 9.20 38.14
CA LEU A 12 -30.72 8.40 36.95
C LEU A 12 -29.75 8.86 35.85
N LEU A 13 -28.60 8.19 35.72
CA LEU A 13 -27.70 8.37 34.59
C LEU A 13 -28.33 7.74 33.34
N LEU A 14 -28.85 8.57 32.45
CA LEU A 14 -29.18 8.19 31.08
C LEU A 14 -27.86 7.92 30.33
N LEU A 15 -27.45 6.65 30.31
CA LEU A 15 -26.44 6.15 29.38
C LEU A 15 -27.03 6.21 27.96
N LEU A 16 -26.88 7.36 27.30
CA LEU A 16 -26.90 7.44 25.84
C LEU A 16 -25.67 6.66 25.35
N GLY A 17 -25.81 5.35 25.23
CA GLY A 17 -24.82 4.52 24.57
C GLY A 17 -24.64 5.05 23.16
N GLN A 18 -23.44 5.53 22.83
CA GLN A 18 -23.01 5.60 21.44
C GLN A 18 -23.07 4.16 20.92
N GLN A 19 -24.12 3.86 20.17
CA GLN A 19 -24.14 2.66 19.36
C GLN A 19 -23.07 2.89 18.30
N ASN A 20 -21.87 2.35 18.55
CA ASN A 20 -20.98 2.00 17.46
C ASN A 20 -21.77 1.01 16.61
N LEU A 21 -22.38 1.50 15.53
CA LEU A 21 -22.83 0.65 14.44
C LEU A 21 -21.54 -0.01 13.94
N LEU A 22 -21.25 -1.19 14.47
CA LEU A 22 -20.34 -2.12 13.85
C LEU A 22 -21.01 -2.48 12.53
N PHE A 23 -20.65 -1.78 11.47
CA PHE A 23 -20.93 -2.27 10.13
C PHE A 23 -20.29 -3.66 10.07
N ALA A 24 -21.12 -4.68 9.85
CA ALA A 24 -20.60 -6.01 9.62
C ALA A 24 -19.71 -5.93 8.38
N ALA A 25 -18.45 -6.29 8.54
CA ALA A 25 -17.44 -6.15 7.52
C ALA A 25 -17.24 -7.49 6.82
N ASN A 26 -17.23 -7.49 5.49
CA ASN A 26 -16.94 -8.66 4.67
C ASN A 26 -15.44 -8.68 4.32
N PHE A 27 -14.69 -9.63 4.89
CA PHE A 27 -13.28 -9.81 4.56
C PHE A 27 -13.10 -10.65 3.29
N ILE A 28 -12.41 -10.08 2.31
CA ILE A 28 -12.04 -10.74 1.06
C ILE A 28 -10.54 -11.01 1.07
N SER A 29 -10.15 -12.28 1.06
CA SER A 29 -8.75 -12.70 1.05
C SER A 29 -7.98 -12.19 -0.17
N ALA A 30 -6.70 -11.90 0.02
CA ALA A 30 -5.72 -11.56 -1.02
C ALA A 30 -5.65 -12.60 -2.16
N HIS A 31 -6.00 -13.87 -1.90
CA HIS A 31 -6.02 -14.89 -2.96
C HIS A 31 -7.16 -14.69 -3.98
N ASN A 32 -8.12 -13.79 -3.72
CA ASN A 32 -9.23 -13.57 -4.64
C ASN A 32 -8.74 -13.12 -6.03
N PRO A 33 -9.17 -13.78 -7.12
CA PRO A 33 -8.67 -13.50 -8.48
C PRO A 33 -9.02 -12.10 -9.00
N HIS A 34 -9.93 -11.38 -8.33
CA HIS A 34 -10.29 -10.01 -8.68
C HIS A 34 -9.34 -8.96 -8.07
N VAL A 35 -8.41 -9.37 -7.20
CA VAL A 35 -7.28 -8.52 -6.77
C VAL A 35 -6.17 -8.62 -7.81
N GLN A 36 -5.71 -7.48 -8.31
CA GLN A 36 -4.64 -7.40 -9.31
C GLN A 36 -3.38 -6.80 -8.69
N TYR A 37 -2.26 -7.50 -8.87
CA TYR A 37 -0.95 -7.12 -8.34
C TYR A 37 -0.07 -6.59 -9.48
N PHE A 38 0.54 -5.42 -9.29
CA PHE A 38 1.49 -4.83 -10.23
C PHE A 38 2.83 -4.59 -9.53
N GLY A 39 3.93 -4.74 -10.28
CA GLY A 39 5.27 -4.76 -9.70
C GLY A 39 5.69 -6.16 -9.28
N ARG A 40 6.83 -6.24 -8.60
CA ARG A 40 7.37 -7.51 -8.10
C ARG A 40 6.79 -7.83 -6.72
N TRP A 41 5.87 -8.79 -6.72
CA TRP A 41 5.29 -9.39 -5.51
C TRP A 41 5.77 -10.83 -5.35
N ASP A 42 6.02 -11.25 -4.11
CA ASP A 42 6.13 -12.66 -3.77
C ASP A 42 4.74 -13.19 -3.42
N LEU A 43 4.21 -14.04 -4.31
CA LEU A 43 2.89 -14.68 -4.20
C LEU A 43 2.98 -16.16 -3.80
N SER A 44 4.12 -16.62 -3.28
CA SER A 44 4.29 -18.01 -2.82
C SER A 44 3.34 -18.39 -1.68
N ASP A 45 3.02 -17.42 -0.83
CA ASP A 45 1.86 -17.47 0.09
C ASP A 45 0.77 -16.56 -0.48
N SER A 46 -0.23 -17.15 -1.12
CA SER A 46 -1.33 -16.41 -1.74
C SER A 46 -2.29 -15.78 -0.74
N LEU A 47 -2.23 -16.15 0.54
CA LEU A 47 -3.02 -15.53 1.61
C LEU A 47 -2.33 -14.30 2.20
N HIS A 48 -1.00 -14.23 2.12
CA HIS A 48 -0.20 -13.09 2.56
C HIS A 48 0.84 -12.64 1.51
N PRO A 49 0.44 -12.21 0.31
CA PRO A 49 1.34 -11.60 -0.67
C PRO A 49 2.32 -10.61 -0.06
N LYS A 50 3.60 -10.77 -0.40
CA LYS A 50 4.70 -9.98 0.14
C LYS A 50 5.24 -9.01 -0.89
N HIS A 51 5.70 -7.86 -0.42
CA HIS A 51 6.44 -6.91 -1.24
C HIS A 51 7.51 -6.17 -0.43
N SER A 52 8.46 -5.58 -1.15
CA SER A 52 9.45 -4.66 -0.59
C SER A 52 9.99 -3.68 -1.63
N TRP A 53 10.02 -4.08 -2.91
CA TRP A 53 10.35 -3.17 -4.01
C TRP A 53 9.44 -1.91 -4.02
N PRO A 54 9.97 -0.75 -4.43
CA PRO A 54 9.17 0.43 -4.70
C PRO A 54 8.28 0.26 -5.93
N GLY A 55 7.23 1.08 -6.05
CA GLY A 55 6.38 1.14 -7.25
C GLY A 55 5.47 -0.07 -7.45
N VAL A 56 5.34 -0.95 -6.46
CA VAL A 56 4.28 -1.96 -6.44
C VAL A 56 2.91 -1.30 -6.29
N ALA A 57 1.88 -1.92 -6.87
CA ALA A 57 0.51 -1.46 -6.75
C ALA A 57 -0.49 -2.62 -6.61
N LEU A 58 -1.63 -2.32 -5.98
CA LEU A 58 -2.81 -3.17 -5.91
C LEU A 58 -3.97 -2.50 -6.62
N TYR A 59 -4.73 -3.26 -7.38
CA TYR A 59 -5.96 -2.79 -8.00
C TYR A 59 -7.10 -3.76 -7.77
N ALA A 60 -8.29 -3.23 -7.52
CA ALA A 60 -9.51 -4.01 -7.46
C ALA A 60 -10.70 -3.15 -7.92
N GLU A 61 -11.78 -3.81 -8.33
CA GLU A 61 -13.10 -3.19 -8.44
C GLU A 61 -14.00 -3.80 -7.38
N PHE A 62 -14.86 -3.00 -6.77
CA PHE A 62 -15.73 -3.44 -5.68
C PHE A 62 -17.10 -2.77 -5.76
N SER A 63 -18.10 -3.41 -5.16
CA SER A 63 -19.38 -2.77 -4.84
C SER A 63 -19.37 -2.26 -3.40
N GLY A 64 -20.19 -1.26 -3.08
CA GLY A 64 -20.41 -0.83 -1.69
C GLY A 64 -20.31 0.67 -1.51
N THR A 65 -19.99 1.07 -0.28
CA THR A 65 -19.88 2.44 0.21
C THR A 65 -18.60 2.67 1.03
N SER A 66 -17.89 1.59 1.39
CA SER A 66 -16.61 1.65 2.09
C SER A 66 -15.61 0.62 1.56
N LEU A 67 -14.34 0.87 1.85
CA LEU A 67 -13.22 -0.01 1.56
C LEU A 67 -12.21 0.08 2.70
N GLY A 68 -11.74 -1.08 3.16
CA GLY A 68 -10.58 -1.23 4.01
C GLY A 68 -9.58 -2.22 3.44
N VAL A 69 -8.40 -2.25 4.05
CA VAL A 69 -7.33 -3.22 3.74
C VAL A 69 -6.88 -3.89 5.03
N ARG A 70 -6.50 -5.16 4.93
CA ARG A 70 -5.77 -5.88 5.98
C ARG A 70 -4.34 -6.09 5.52
N MET A 71 -3.38 -5.62 6.30
CA MET A 71 -1.96 -5.73 6.00
C MET A 71 -1.07 -5.58 7.23
N ALA A 72 0.19 -5.98 7.11
CA ALA A 72 1.24 -5.69 8.08
C ALA A 72 2.26 -4.74 7.44
N ASP A 73 2.19 -3.47 7.82
CA ASP A 73 3.04 -2.40 7.30
C ASP A 73 3.18 -1.26 8.31
N ASP A 74 4.41 -0.84 8.56
CA ASP A 74 4.79 0.25 9.47
C ASP A 74 5.81 1.22 8.86
N GLY A 75 6.02 1.19 7.54
CA GLY A 75 7.11 1.93 6.90
C GLY A 75 6.80 2.51 5.53
N ASN A 76 5.68 2.12 4.91
CA ASN A 76 5.33 2.62 3.60
C ASN A 76 4.20 3.65 3.63
N TYR A 77 4.28 4.53 2.65
CA TYR A 77 3.21 5.45 2.26
C TYR A 77 2.66 4.99 0.92
N TYR A 78 1.36 5.20 0.72
CA TYR A 78 0.65 4.79 -0.48
C TYR A 78 -0.23 5.92 -0.99
N ASN A 79 -0.33 6.10 -2.31
CA ASN A 79 -1.43 6.88 -2.88
C ASN A 79 -2.64 5.95 -2.94
N VAL A 80 -3.79 6.46 -2.51
CA VAL A 80 -5.09 5.82 -2.68
C VAL A 80 -5.82 6.56 -3.79
N TYR A 81 -6.25 5.84 -4.81
CA TYR A 81 -7.14 6.35 -5.83
C TYR A 81 -8.47 5.59 -5.78
N ILE A 82 -9.57 6.34 -5.77
CA ILE A 82 -10.94 5.82 -5.88
C ILE A 82 -11.55 6.39 -7.14
N ASP A 83 -12.12 5.54 -7.99
CA ASP A 83 -12.75 5.93 -9.26
C ASP A 83 -11.82 6.71 -10.22
N GLY A 84 -10.52 6.42 -10.13
CA GLY A 84 -9.48 7.07 -10.93
C GLY A 84 -9.00 8.41 -10.38
N GLU A 85 -9.65 8.94 -9.34
CA GLU A 85 -9.30 10.20 -8.70
C GLU A 85 -8.45 9.96 -7.45
N PHE A 86 -7.51 10.88 -7.19
CA PHE A 86 -6.71 10.83 -5.97
C PHE A 86 -7.61 11.04 -4.74
N HIS A 87 -7.61 10.07 -3.83
CA HIS A 87 -8.44 10.07 -2.63
C HIS A 87 -7.66 10.51 -1.39
N SER A 88 -6.53 9.86 -1.10
CA SER A 88 -5.73 10.13 0.10
C SER A 88 -4.31 9.59 0.00
N ILE A 89 -3.46 10.00 0.95
CA ILE A 89 -2.21 9.29 1.26
C ILE A 89 -2.48 8.38 2.47
N PHE A 90 -2.25 7.09 2.30
CA PHE A 90 -2.35 6.10 3.37
C PHE A 90 -0.95 5.74 3.88
N HIS A 91 -0.80 5.57 5.20
CA HIS A 91 0.42 5.09 5.84
C HIS A 91 0.13 3.88 6.71
N GLY A 92 0.73 2.74 6.37
CA GLY A 92 0.75 1.60 7.27
C GLY A 92 1.60 1.94 8.50
N ASN A 93 1.04 1.75 9.69
CA ASN A 93 1.68 2.12 10.96
C ASN A 93 1.76 0.97 11.98
N ARG A 94 1.55 -0.30 11.57
CA ARG A 94 1.63 -1.47 12.47
C ARG A 94 2.50 -2.57 11.87
N PRO A 95 3.49 -3.08 12.62
CA PRO A 95 4.36 -4.15 12.14
C PRO A 95 3.63 -5.49 12.07
N GLU A 96 2.57 -5.68 12.84
CA GLU A 96 1.65 -6.81 12.79
C GLU A 96 0.47 -6.57 11.84
N GLU A 97 -0.21 -7.65 11.47
CA GLU A 97 -1.42 -7.59 10.66
C GLU A 97 -2.51 -6.76 11.36
N ALA A 98 -3.06 -5.79 10.63
CA ALA A 98 -4.12 -4.94 11.12
C ALA A 98 -5.07 -4.49 10.00
N ASP A 99 -6.25 -4.06 10.44
CA ASP A 99 -7.30 -3.52 9.57
C ASP A 99 -7.17 -1.99 9.51
N TYR A 100 -7.25 -1.49 8.28
CA TYR A 100 -7.19 -0.07 7.98
C TYR A 100 -8.40 0.33 7.15
N VAL A 101 -9.05 1.41 7.56
CA VAL A 101 -10.05 2.08 6.74
C VAL A 101 -9.34 2.88 5.65
N ILE A 102 -9.72 2.66 4.39
CA ILE A 102 -9.15 3.32 3.22
C ILE A 102 -10.09 4.39 2.67
N ALA A 103 -11.39 4.06 2.57
CA ALA A 103 -12.43 4.98 2.11
C ALA A 103 -13.76 4.64 2.79
N GLU A 104 -14.53 5.66 3.13
CA GLU A 104 -15.88 5.54 3.70
C GLU A 104 -16.80 6.56 3.04
N SER A 105 -18.12 6.38 3.22
CA SER A 105 -19.13 7.31 2.72
C SER A 105 -19.09 7.53 1.20
N LEU A 106 -18.65 6.51 0.45
CA LEU A 106 -18.77 6.50 -1.01
C LEU A 106 -20.24 6.37 -1.40
N GLN A 107 -20.58 6.86 -2.60
CA GLN A 107 -21.94 6.67 -3.13
C GLN A 107 -22.20 5.19 -3.35
N PRO A 108 -23.37 4.64 -2.97
CA PRO A 108 -23.66 3.22 -3.21
C PRO A 108 -23.50 2.85 -4.68
N GLY A 109 -22.62 1.90 -4.98
CA GLY A 109 -22.40 1.48 -6.36
C GLY A 109 -21.11 0.71 -6.57
N ARG A 110 -20.66 0.72 -7.84
CA ARG A 110 -19.37 0.18 -8.27
C ARG A 110 -18.29 1.24 -8.09
N HIS A 111 -17.16 0.84 -7.55
CA HIS A 111 -15.97 1.64 -7.45
C HIS A 111 -14.73 0.93 -7.98
N THR A 112 -13.75 1.72 -8.40
CA THR A 112 -12.38 1.23 -8.66
C THR A 112 -11.45 1.68 -7.55
N PHE A 113 -10.55 0.81 -7.12
CA PHE A 113 -9.52 1.07 -6.11
C PHE A 113 -8.15 0.81 -6.72
N LEU A 114 -7.25 1.79 -6.59
CA LEU A 114 -5.83 1.62 -6.90
C LEU A 114 -5.00 2.14 -5.72
N LEU A 115 -4.15 1.27 -5.18
CA LEU A 115 -3.14 1.59 -4.18
C LEU A 115 -1.76 1.54 -4.82
N THR A 116 -1.00 2.63 -4.81
CA THR A 116 0.39 2.65 -5.32
C THR A 116 1.37 2.97 -4.20
N LYS A 117 2.42 2.17 -4.05
CA LYS A 117 3.48 2.42 -3.06
C LYS A 117 4.29 3.66 -3.45
N ARG A 118 4.39 4.63 -2.54
CA ARG A 118 5.00 5.95 -2.76
C ARG A 118 6.49 6.01 -2.50
N ASN A 119 7.01 5.29 -1.51
CA ASN A 119 8.40 5.39 -1.03
C ASN A 119 9.18 4.07 -1.16
N CYS A 120 10.49 4.11 -0.86
CA CYS A 120 11.36 2.94 -0.79
C CYS A 120 11.78 2.66 0.66
N ALA A 121 10.88 2.12 1.49
CA ALA A 121 11.29 1.56 2.77
C ALA A 121 12.22 0.36 2.55
N GLN A 122 13.34 0.33 3.28
CA GLN A 122 14.41 -0.66 3.13
C GLN A 122 14.49 -1.58 4.35
N ASN A 123 15.13 -2.74 4.15
CA ASN A 123 15.45 -3.72 5.18
C ASN A 123 14.23 -4.37 5.85
N LYS A 124 13.07 -4.32 5.19
CA LYS A 124 11.83 -4.91 5.68
C LYS A 124 10.95 -5.42 4.52
N ILE A 125 10.18 -6.46 4.81
CA ILE A 125 9.18 -7.04 3.93
C ILE A 125 7.81 -6.75 4.53
N TYR A 126 6.87 -6.42 3.67
CA TYR A 126 5.51 -6.01 4.02
C TYR A 126 4.52 -6.99 3.42
N THR A 127 3.39 -7.22 4.09
CA THR A 127 2.38 -8.21 3.66
C THR A 127 1.03 -7.56 3.47
N PHE A 128 0.32 -8.01 2.44
CA PHE A 128 -1.09 -7.70 2.23
C PHE A 128 -1.90 -8.98 2.39
N SER A 129 -3.00 -8.94 3.15
CA SER A 129 -3.78 -10.13 3.49
C SER A 129 -5.18 -10.11 2.87
N GLY A 130 -5.71 -8.94 2.54
CA GLY A 130 -7.00 -8.83 1.86
C GLY A 130 -7.65 -7.45 1.93
N LEU A 131 -8.86 -7.39 1.37
CA LEU A 131 -9.73 -6.23 1.39
C LEU A 131 -10.87 -6.44 2.39
N ILE A 132 -11.39 -5.34 2.91
CA ILE A 132 -12.52 -5.31 3.83
C ILE A 132 -13.59 -4.46 3.17
N LEU A 133 -14.76 -5.05 2.93
CA LEU A 133 -15.89 -4.39 2.28
C LEU A 133 -17.08 -4.33 3.23
N ASP A 134 -18.12 -3.60 2.84
CA ASP A 134 -19.41 -3.64 3.52
C ASP A 134 -20.01 -5.06 3.51
N GLU A 135 -20.92 -5.35 4.45
CA GLU A 135 -21.71 -6.58 4.41
C GLU A 135 -22.46 -6.70 3.07
N GLY A 136 -22.34 -7.85 2.40
CA GLY A 136 -22.97 -8.11 1.11
C GLY A 136 -22.31 -7.44 -0.10
N ALA A 137 -21.31 -6.59 0.11
CA ALA A 137 -20.46 -6.09 -0.96
C ALA A 137 -19.47 -7.16 -1.45
N GLU A 138 -19.03 -7.02 -2.70
CA GLU A 138 -18.18 -7.99 -3.38
C GLU A 138 -17.08 -7.33 -4.22
N LEU A 139 -16.02 -8.09 -4.50
CA LEU A 139 -15.08 -7.73 -5.56
C LEU A 139 -15.65 -8.09 -6.91
N LEU A 140 -15.58 -7.13 -7.83
CA LEU A 140 -16.07 -7.23 -9.18
C LEU A 140 -14.92 -7.66 -10.10
N PRO A 141 -15.21 -8.37 -11.22
CA PRO A 141 -14.20 -8.68 -12.21
C PRO A 141 -13.49 -7.39 -12.67
N PRO A 142 -12.15 -7.30 -12.56
CA PRO A 142 -11.43 -6.09 -12.90
C PRO A 142 -11.56 -5.83 -14.40
N ALA A 143 -11.73 -4.55 -14.78
CA ALA A 143 -11.63 -4.14 -16.17
C ALA A 143 -10.28 -4.61 -16.73
N ARG A 144 -10.31 -5.22 -17.92
CA ARG A 144 -9.11 -5.75 -18.57
C ARG A 144 -8.12 -4.62 -18.86
N ARG A 145 -7.17 -4.38 -17.94
CA ARG A 145 -6.07 -3.43 -18.12
C ARG A 145 -4.88 -4.10 -18.79
N ALA A 146 -5.06 -4.59 -20.01
CA ALA A 146 -3.93 -5.06 -20.80
C ALA A 146 -3.22 -3.85 -21.43
N ARG A 147 -2.34 -3.17 -20.67
CA ARG A 147 -1.31 -2.35 -21.34
C ARG A 147 -0.35 -3.32 -22.01
N ALA A 148 -0.33 -3.34 -23.33
CA ALA A 148 0.46 -4.29 -24.11
C ALA A 148 1.97 -4.10 -23.93
N LYS A 149 2.41 -2.87 -23.62
CA LYS A 149 3.81 -2.51 -23.43
C LYS A 149 4.22 -2.65 -21.95
N LYS A 150 5.46 -3.02 -21.73
CA LYS A 150 6.08 -3.22 -20.41
C LYS A 150 7.45 -2.53 -20.40
N ILE A 151 7.78 -1.79 -19.34
CA ILE A 151 9.07 -1.10 -19.18
C ILE A 151 9.60 -1.32 -17.76
N GLU A 152 10.77 -1.94 -17.60
CA GLU A 152 11.40 -2.06 -16.29
C GLU A 152 12.44 -0.95 -16.10
N PHE A 153 12.34 -0.23 -14.99
CA PHE A 153 13.29 0.80 -14.59
C PHE A 153 14.18 0.25 -13.48
N ILE A 154 15.48 0.19 -13.75
CA ILE A 154 16.49 -0.33 -12.82
C ILE A 154 17.37 0.83 -12.39
N GLY A 155 17.50 1.09 -11.08
CA GLY A 155 18.28 2.23 -10.63
C GLY A 155 18.34 2.45 -9.13
N ASP A 156 18.59 3.70 -8.76
CA ASP A 156 18.84 4.16 -7.40
C ASP A 156 17.72 5.11 -6.90
N SER A 157 18.06 6.03 -5.99
CA SER A 157 17.12 7.01 -5.41
C SER A 157 16.46 7.91 -6.44
N PHE A 158 17.10 8.20 -7.59
CA PHE A 158 16.46 8.98 -8.66
C PHE A 158 15.30 8.22 -9.30
N THR A 159 15.42 6.90 -9.43
CA THR A 159 14.35 6.04 -10.00
C THR A 159 13.21 5.86 -9.00
N VAL A 160 13.52 5.87 -7.70
CA VAL A 160 12.55 5.90 -6.59
C VAL A 160 11.87 7.27 -6.43
N ALA A 161 12.39 8.32 -7.07
CA ALA A 161 11.94 9.70 -6.88
C ALA A 161 12.07 10.20 -5.43
N GLU A 162 13.13 9.76 -4.73
CA GLU A 162 13.34 10.06 -3.31
C GLU A 162 13.26 11.57 -3.02
N GLY A 163 12.36 11.94 -2.12
CA GLY A 163 12.17 13.31 -1.67
C GLY A 163 11.61 14.29 -2.71
N ASN A 164 11.03 13.83 -3.82
CA ASN A 164 10.58 14.71 -4.91
C ASN A 164 9.45 15.69 -4.54
N GLU A 165 8.74 15.50 -3.43
CA GLU A 165 7.75 16.45 -2.92
C GLU A 165 8.28 17.32 -1.76
N ALA A 166 9.57 17.20 -1.42
CA ALA A 166 10.20 18.02 -0.39
C ALA A 166 10.22 19.50 -0.77
N THR A 167 9.97 20.37 0.22
CA THR A 167 10.07 21.83 0.08
C THR A 167 11.37 22.40 0.65
N VAL A 168 12.27 21.52 1.10
CA VAL A 168 13.58 21.85 1.68
C VAL A 168 14.68 21.09 0.93
N LEU A 169 15.89 21.64 0.94
CA LEU A 169 17.04 21.05 0.23
C LEU A 169 17.64 19.84 0.94
N GLN A 170 17.49 19.75 2.26
CA GLN A 170 18.10 18.71 3.08
C GLN A 170 17.15 18.32 4.21
N MET A 171 17.08 17.02 4.49
CA MET A 171 16.35 16.44 5.61
C MET A 171 16.99 15.09 5.97
N PRO A 172 16.77 14.58 7.19
CA PRO A 172 17.11 13.21 7.54
C PRO A 172 16.49 12.20 6.56
N TRP A 173 17.21 11.12 6.24
CA TRP A 173 16.76 10.16 5.22
C TRP A 173 15.38 9.56 5.50
N LEU A 174 15.07 9.20 6.75
CA LEU A 174 13.75 8.68 7.11
C LEU A 174 12.62 9.72 6.90
N GLU A 175 12.92 11.01 7.02
CA GLU A 175 11.95 12.09 6.77
C GLU A 175 11.66 12.26 5.28
N THR A 176 12.46 11.68 4.38
CA THR A 176 12.18 11.67 2.94
C THR A 176 10.99 10.77 2.58
N PHE A 177 10.65 9.77 3.40
CA PHE A 177 9.63 8.78 3.08
C PHE A 177 8.23 9.37 2.85
N PRO A 178 7.68 10.22 3.75
CA PRO A 178 6.37 10.85 3.52
C PRO A 178 6.34 11.78 2.29
N VAL A 179 7.49 12.39 1.96
CA VAL A 179 7.63 13.35 0.84
C VAL A 179 8.24 12.73 -0.42
N THR A 180 8.33 11.41 -0.48
CA THR A 180 8.64 10.66 -1.70
C THR A 180 7.33 10.25 -2.36
N ASN A 181 7.19 10.48 -3.65
CA ASN A 181 6.05 10.06 -4.44
C ASN A 181 6.49 9.51 -5.80
N ILE A 182 6.67 8.19 -5.86
CA ILE A 182 7.06 7.46 -7.06
C ILE A 182 6.17 7.79 -8.27
N ASP A 183 4.86 7.96 -8.10
CA ASP A 183 3.93 8.26 -9.22
C ASP A 183 4.24 9.60 -9.90
N LYS A 184 4.94 10.50 -9.21
CA LYS A 184 5.45 11.78 -9.75
C LYS A 184 6.92 11.71 -10.19
N GLY A 185 7.53 10.53 -10.16
CA GLY A 185 8.87 10.26 -10.66
C GLY A 185 8.91 10.07 -12.18
N PHE A 186 10.10 10.18 -12.77
CA PHE A 186 10.23 10.05 -14.23
C PHE A 186 9.80 8.67 -14.75
N ALA A 187 10.01 7.60 -13.98
CA ALA A 187 9.72 6.24 -14.41
C ALA A 187 8.22 6.02 -14.67
N PRO A 188 7.29 6.27 -13.72
CA PRO A 188 5.86 6.20 -14.01
C PRO A 188 5.38 7.19 -15.07
N LEU A 189 5.96 8.40 -15.14
CA LEU A 189 5.61 9.39 -16.16
C LEU A 189 5.96 8.91 -17.58
N ILE A 190 7.13 8.31 -17.77
CA ILE A 190 7.54 7.70 -19.04
C ILE A 190 6.64 6.50 -19.38
N ALA A 191 6.35 5.64 -18.41
CA ALA A 191 5.46 4.50 -18.62
C ALA A 191 4.04 4.94 -19.01
N ALA A 192 3.52 6.00 -18.37
CA ALA A 192 2.25 6.60 -18.72
C ALA A 192 2.26 7.17 -20.14
N HIS A 193 3.30 7.92 -20.53
CA HIS A 193 3.45 8.46 -21.88
C HIS A 193 3.37 7.36 -22.96
N PHE A 194 4.00 6.21 -22.72
CA PHE A 194 3.97 5.09 -23.67
C PHE A 194 2.76 4.15 -23.53
N ASN A 195 1.84 4.43 -22.61
CA ASN A 195 0.76 3.52 -22.22
C ASN A 195 1.29 2.11 -21.88
N ALA A 196 2.34 2.05 -21.08
CA ALA A 196 3.02 0.84 -20.65
C ALA A 196 2.73 0.52 -19.18
N GLN A 197 2.74 -0.77 -18.85
CA GLN A 197 3.03 -1.22 -17.49
C GLN A 197 4.49 -0.93 -17.15
N TYR A 198 4.78 -0.82 -15.86
CA TYR A 198 6.16 -0.66 -15.42
C TYR A 198 6.46 -1.48 -14.18
N HIS A 199 7.73 -1.85 -14.04
CA HIS A 199 8.33 -2.29 -12.79
C HIS A 199 9.41 -1.29 -12.38
N ILE A 200 9.55 -1.06 -11.08
CA ILE A 200 10.66 -0.30 -10.50
C ILE A 200 11.50 -1.27 -9.67
N THR A 201 12.67 -1.62 -10.20
CA THR A 201 13.68 -2.44 -9.54
C THR A 201 14.80 -1.50 -9.11
N ALA A 202 14.50 -0.69 -8.09
CA ALA A 202 15.38 0.37 -7.61
C ALA A 202 15.46 0.40 -6.08
N ARG A 203 16.58 0.89 -5.56
CA ARG A 203 16.82 1.05 -4.11
C ARG A 203 17.68 2.29 -3.85
N SER A 204 17.24 3.19 -2.98
CA SER A 204 18.05 4.37 -2.65
C SER A 204 19.44 4.00 -2.14
N GLY A 205 20.46 4.72 -2.64
CA GLY A 205 21.86 4.50 -2.31
C GLY A 205 22.51 3.26 -2.94
N ILE A 206 21.80 2.46 -3.75
CA ILE A 206 22.39 1.31 -4.44
C ILE A 206 23.23 1.74 -5.64
N GLY A 207 24.24 0.96 -6.00
CA GLY A 207 25.00 1.13 -7.23
C GLY A 207 25.30 -0.20 -7.93
N MET A 208 26.03 -0.12 -9.04
CA MET A 208 26.39 -1.30 -9.85
C MET A 208 27.46 -2.18 -9.19
N VAL A 209 28.38 -1.56 -8.42
CA VAL A 209 29.53 -2.25 -7.80
C VAL A 209 29.52 -2.08 -6.29
N THR A 210 29.18 -0.88 -5.80
CA THR A 210 29.05 -0.56 -4.38
C THR A 210 27.77 0.23 -4.15
N ASP A 211 27.32 0.30 -2.91
CA ASP A 211 26.37 1.32 -2.48
C ASP A 211 27.07 2.69 -2.28
N TRP A 212 26.29 3.67 -1.81
CA TRP A 212 26.74 5.03 -1.52
C TRP A 212 27.82 5.11 -0.43
N SER A 213 27.92 4.10 0.45
CA SER A 213 28.91 4.03 1.53
C SER A 213 30.19 3.29 1.13
N GLY A 214 30.21 2.67 -0.05
CA GLY A 214 31.32 1.84 -0.54
C GLY A 214 31.17 0.35 -0.23
N ASP A 215 30.02 -0.10 0.28
CA ASP A 215 29.76 -1.52 0.54
C ASP A 215 29.51 -2.27 -0.78
N ARG A 216 30.39 -3.24 -1.07
CA ARG A 216 30.33 -4.09 -2.27
C ARG A 216 29.24 -5.16 -2.21
N THR A 217 28.70 -5.45 -1.03
CA THR A 217 27.63 -6.44 -0.82
C THR A 217 26.24 -5.87 -1.08
N LEU A 218 26.14 -4.53 -1.16
CA LEU A 218 24.92 -3.78 -1.44
C LEU A 218 24.93 -3.23 -2.87
N ASN A 219 24.95 -4.13 -3.87
CA ASN A 219 24.89 -3.78 -5.29
C ASN A 219 23.61 -4.29 -5.97
N MET A 220 23.27 -3.68 -7.12
CA MET A 220 22.08 -3.99 -7.91
C MET A 220 22.15 -5.36 -8.60
N PRO A 221 23.26 -5.78 -9.24
CA PRO A 221 23.37 -7.11 -9.85
C PRO A 221 22.95 -8.26 -8.91
N ASP A 222 23.37 -8.21 -7.64
CA ASP A 222 23.05 -9.24 -6.64
C ASP A 222 21.58 -9.21 -6.16
N ARG A 223 20.83 -8.16 -6.52
CA ARG A 223 19.42 -7.93 -6.15
C ARG A 223 18.45 -8.03 -7.31
N PHE A 224 18.94 -7.84 -8.53
CA PHE A 224 18.11 -7.72 -9.72
C PHE A 224 17.22 -8.94 -9.96
N ASP A 225 17.61 -10.12 -9.51
CA ASP A 225 16.85 -11.36 -9.70
C ASP A 225 15.88 -11.68 -8.54
N ARG A 226 15.70 -10.79 -7.56
CA ARG A 226 14.86 -11.05 -6.37
C ARG A 226 13.42 -10.62 -6.56
N ALA A 227 12.48 -11.42 -6.03
CA ALA A 227 11.08 -11.03 -5.92
C ALA A 227 10.88 -9.96 -4.83
N LEU A 228 11.72 -9.99 -3.79
CA LEU A 228 11.72 -9.05 -2.67
C LEU A 228 13.10 -8.36 -2.60
N MET A 229 13.13 -7.03 -2.57
CA MET A 229 14.33 -6.19 -2.57
C MET A 229 15.41 -6.67 -1.59
N ASP A 230 15.02 -6.91 -0.35
CA ASP A 230 15.94 -7.24 0.75
C ASP A 230 15.94 -8.72 1.15
N ALA A 231 15.32 -9.61 0.36
CA ALA A 231 15.36 -11.06 0.58
C ALA A 231 16.00 -11.78 -0.62
N PRO A 232 17.04 -12.62 -0.43
CA PRO A 232 17.70 -13.29 -1.55
C PRO A 232 16.79 -14.29 -2.28
N GLU A 233 15.76 -14.78 -1.58
CA GLU A 233 14.72 -15.68 -2.08
C GLU A 233 13.32 -15.16 -1.68
N PRO A 234 12.28 -15.48 -2.46
CA PRO A 234 12.35 -16.19 -3.73
C PRO A 234 12.93 -15.32 -4.85
N LYS A 235 13.55 -15.95 -5.85
CA LYS A 235 13.87 -15.28 -7.11
C LYS A 235 12.62 -14.84 -7.86
N TRP A 236 12.72 -13.72 -8.56
CA TRP A 236 11.69 -13.22 -9.45
C TRP A 236 11.57 -14.13 -10.67
N ASN A 237 10.37 -14.64 -10.92
CA ASN A 237 10.09 -15.38 -12.14
C ASN A 237 9.86 -14.41 -13.30
N PHE A 238 10.91 -14.14 -14.07
CA PHE A 238 10.86 -13.23 -15.23
C PHE A 238 9.81 -13.61 -16.29
N GLN A 239 9.38 -14.88 -16.36
CA GLN A 239 8.33 -15.32 -17.29
C GLN A 239 6.94 -14.77 -16.93
N GLN A 240 6.73 -14.33 -15.68
CA GLN A 240 5.46 -13.73 -15.25
C GLN A 240 5.24 -12.33 -15.84
N TRP A 241 6.27 -11.73 -16.44
CA TRP A 241 6.22 -10.36 -16.95
C TRP A 241 7.03 -10.21 -18.24
N LEU A 242 6.55 -10.84 -19.31
CA LEU A 242 7.04 -10.72 -20.69
C LEU A 242 6.07 -9.92 -21.57
#